data_AF-A0A7W8P2V2-F1
#
_entry.id   AF-A0A7W8P2V2-F1
#
_cell.length_a   1.000
_cell.length_b   1.000
_cell.length_c   1.000
_cell.angle_alpha   90.00
_cell.angle_beta   90.00
_cell.angle_gamma   90.00
#
_symmetry.space_group_name_H-M   'P 1'
#
loop_
_entity.id
_entity.type
_entity.pdbx_description
1 polymer ?
#
loop_
_entity_poly.entity_id
_entity_poly.type
_entity_poly.pdbx_seq_one_letter_code
_entity_poly.pdbx_strand_id
1 'polypeptide(L)' 'MNDRAMTLHSLVEKWLAPYLAAPARVVRLARDEAGPHRCVRVEISRTSRNLSMLFFRHDDGSWQVYPPQKPRPFINAQ' A
#
# COMPACT_ATOMS: atom_id res chain seq x y z
N MET A 1 10.06 24.85 -1.13
CA MET A 1 9.12 24.80 0.01
C MET A 1 9.03 23.34 0.42
N ASN A 2 9.38 22.99 1.66
CA ASN A 2 9.65 21.62 2.13
C ASN A 2 8.70 20.57 1.52
N ASP A 3 9.19 19.82 0.52
CA ASP A 3 8.62 18.57 0.04
C ASP A 3 8.85 17.55 1.16
N ARG A 4 8.08 17.68 2.25
CA ARG A 4 8.08 16.68 3.31
C ARG A 4 7.53 15.44 2.65
N ALA A 5 8.42 14.56 2.19
CA ALA A 5 8.08 13.25 1.70
C ALA A 5 7.15 12.60 2.74
N MET A 6 5.84 12.65 2.48
CA MET A 6 4.88 12.15 3.45
C MET A 6 5.00 10.64 3.43
N THR A 7 5.31 10.07 4.59
CA THR A 7 5.33 8.63 4.72
C THR A 7 3.91 8.09 4.51
N LEU A 8 3.79 6.87 3.98
CA LEU A 8 2.50 6.21 3.87
C LEU A 8 1.78 6.14 5.22
N HIS A 9 2.52 5.95 6.31
CA HIS A 9 1.98 5.98 7.68
C HIS A 9 1.30 7.33 7.98
N SER A 10 1.98 8.44 7.72
CA SER A 10 1.42 9.79 7.96
C SER A 10 0.18 10.08 7.10
N LEU A 11 0.14 9.59 5.85
CA LEU A 11 -1.04 9.73 4.98
C LEU A 11 -2.22 8.91 5.49
N VAL A 12 -1.96 7.66 5.86
CA VAL A 12 -2.96 6.75 6.43
C VAL A 12 -3.54 7.32 7.72
N GLU A 13 -2.68 7.79 8.62
CA GLU A 13 -3.11 8.43 9.87
C GLU A 13 -3.97 9.66 9.59
N LYS A 14 -3.56 10.52 8.65
CA LYS A 14 -4.34 11.71 8.27
C LYS A 14 -5.71 11.39 7.68
N TRP A 15 -5.80 10.44 6.75
CA TRP A 15 -7.08 10.08 6.12
C TRP A 15 -8.04 9.42 7.10
N LEU A 16 -7.52 8.69 8.07
CA LEU A 16 -8.31 7.83 8.93
C LEU A 16 -8.50 8.37 10.34
N ALA A 17 -7.80 9.43 10.75
CA ALA A 17 -7.95 10.04 12.07
C ALA A 17 -9.41 10.23 12.54
N PRO A 18 -10.39 10.63 11.69
CA PRO A 18 -11.79 10.75 12.11
C PRO A 18 -12.52 9.41 12.34
N TYR A 19 -11.99 8.29 11.83
CA TYR A 19 -12.64 6.99 11.74
C TYR A 19 -12.00 5.91 12.63
N LEU A 20 -10.89 6.25 13.28
CA LEU A 20 -10.07 5.35 14.09
C LEU A 20 -10.46 5.47 15.57
N ALA A 21 -11.03 4.40 16.13
CA ALA A 21 -11.06 4.21 17.59
C ALA A 21 -9.72 3.70 18.14
N ALA A 22 -8.82 3.26 17.26
CA ALA A 22 -7.48 2.74 17.58
C ALA A 22 -6.48 3.11 16.47
N PRO A 23 -5.17 3.24 16.76
CA PRO A 23 -4.16 3.62 15.76
C PRO A 23 -4.13 2.66 14.56
N ALA A 24 -3.95 3.20 13.35
CA ALA A 24 -3.71 2.38 12.17
C ALA A 24 -2.40 1.61 12.32
N ARG A 25 -2.41 0.30 12.05
CA ARG A 25 -1.24 -0.56 12.12
C ARG A 25 -0.75 -0.83 10.70
N VAL A 26 0.47 -0.41 10.39
CA VAL A 26 1.10 -0.73 9.12
C VAL A 26 1.79 -2.09 9.26
N VAL A 27 1.22 -3.11 8.60
CA VAL A 27 1.76 -4.46 8.56
C VAL A 27 2.51 -4.64 7.24
N ARG A 28 3.84 -4.78 7.31
CA ARG A 28 4.64 -5.06 6.13
C ARG A 28 4.34 -6.48 5.65
N LEU A 29 3.59 -6.62 4.55
CA LEU A 29 3.45 -7.89 3.85
C LEU A 29 4.69 -8.07 2.97
N ALA A 30 5.41 -9.19 3.13
CA ALA A 30 6.59 -9.46 2.34
C ALA A 30 6.32 -10.56 1.30
N ARG A 31 6.79 -10.26 0.08
CA ARG A 31 7.07 -11.14 -1.08
C ARG A 31 5.89 -11.43 -2.03
N ASP A 32 5.96 -10.79 -3.21
CA ASP A 32 5.57 -11.44 -4.47
C ASP A 32 6.76 -12.33 -4.89
N GLU A 33 6.53 -13.53 -5.39
CA GLU A 33 7.55 -14.46 -5.88
C GLU A 33 8.41 -13.85 -6.99
N ALA A 34 7.97 -12.72 -7.57
CA ALA A 34 8.62 -12.00 -8.66
C ALA A 34 9.52 -10.82 -8.28
N GLY A 35 9.75 -10.49 -6.99
CA GLY A 35 10.74 -9.43 -6.66
C GLY A 35 10.73 -8.86 -5.24
N PRO A 36 11.67 -7.94 -4.92
CA PRO A 36 11.82 -7.37 -3.59
C PRO A 36 10.62 -6.48 -3.22
N HIS A 37 9.95 -6.83 -2.13
CA HIS A 37 9.05 -6.00 -1.31
C HIS A 37 8.30 -4.85 -2.04
N ARG A 38 7.32 -5.20 -2.90
CA ARG A 38 6.53 -4.19 -3.63
C ARG A 38 5.15 -3.88 -3.04
N CYS A 39 4.80 -4.42 -1.87
CA CYS A 39 3.52 -4.08 -1.25
C CYS A 39 3.62 -3.95 0.27
N VAL A 40 2.66 -3.21 0.84
CA VAL A 40 2.46 -3.07 2.29
C VAL A 40 0.97 -3.14 2.58
N ARG A 41 0.59 -3.85 3.64
CA ARG A 41 -0.79 -3.95 4.11
C ARG A 41 -0.97 -2.99 5.27
N VAL A 42 -1.99 -2.16 5.19
CA VAL A 42 -2.40 -1.30 6.30
C VAL A 42 -3.63 -1.96 6.91
N GLU A 43 -3.53 -2.28 8.20
CA GLU A 43 -4.60 -2.87 8.98
C GLU A 43 -5.13 -1.86 9.98
N ILE A 44 -6.45 -1.83 10.10
CA ILE A 44 -7.16 -0.87 10.93
C ILE A 44 -8.14 -1.65 11.78
N SER A 45 -7.96 -1.58 13.09
CA SER A 45 -8.89 -2.15 14.04
C SER A 45 -9.99 -1.13 14.37
N ARG A 46 -11.25 -1.51 14.16
CA ARG A 46 -12.42 -0.71 14.59
C ARG A 46 -13.28 -1.58 15.48
N THR A 47 -14.03 -0.94 16.38
CA THR A 47 -14.92 -1.59 17.35
C THR A 47 -15.94 -2.53 16.71
N SER A 48 -16.36 -2.28 15.47
CA SER A 48 -17.33 -3.14 14.76
C SER A 48 -16.70 -4.05 13.70
N ARG A 49 -15.60 -3.64 13.04
CA ARG A 49 -14.99 -4.40 11.95
C ARG A 49 -13.57 -3.94 11.65
N ASN A 50 -12.66 -4.89 11.46
CA ASN A 50 -11.31 -4.61 10.96
C ASN A 50 -11.35 -4.28 9.46
N LEU A 51 -10.62 -3.23 9.06
CA LEU A 51 -10.41 -2.86 7.66
C LEU A 51 -8.96 -3.16 7.27
N SER A 52 -8.74 -3.55 6.02
CA SER A 52 -7.41 -3.74 5.46
C SER A 52 -7.32 -3.08 4.09
N MET A 53 -6.20 -2.41 3.83
CA MET A 53 -5.86 -1.83 2.52
C MET A 53 -4.48 -2.32 2.10
N LEU A 54 -4.31 -2.61 0.82
CA LEU A 54 -3.03 -3.01 0.26
C LEU A 54 -2.50 -1.88 -0.62
N PHE A 55 -1.27 -1.46 -0.37
CA PHE A 55 -0.58 -0.46 -1.18
C PHE A 55 0.55 -1.15 -1.92
N PHE A 56 0.64 -0.86 -3.21
CA PHE A 56 1.66 -1.36 -4.11
C PHE A 56 2.63 -0.23 -4.46
N ARG A 57 3.92 -0.57 -4.45
CA ARG A 57 4.99 0.30 -4.91
C ARG A 57 5.08 0.17 -6.42
N HIS A 58 4.82 1.26 -7.13
CA HIS A 58 5.01 1.36 -8.58
C HIS A 58 6.46 1.73 -8.90
N ASP A 59 6.88 1.51 -10.15
CA ASP A 59 8.27 1.72 -10.58
C ASP A 59 8.68 3.21 -10.54
N ASP A 60 7.72 4.12 -10.64
CA ASP A 60 7.89 5.56 -10.45
C ASP A 60 8.12 5.97 -8.97
N GLY A 61 8.08 5.01 -8.05
CA GLY A 61 8.20 5.26 -6.63
C GLY A 61 6.95 5.84 -5.98
N SER A 62 5.79 5.77 -6.64
CA SER A 62 4.50 6.07 -6.01
C SER A 62 3.95 4.86 -5.26
N TRP A 63 3.12 5.12 -4.24
CA TRP A 63 2.31 4.09 -3.56
C TRP A 63 0.87 4.21 -4.03
N GLN A 64 0.30 3.10 -4.50
CA GLN A 64 -1.06 3.09 -5.05
C GLN A 64 -1.84 1.87 -4.56
N VAL A 65 -3.17 1.93 -4.56
CA VAL A 65 -4.04 0.84 -4.06
C VAL A 65 -4.34 -0.25 -5.10
N TYR A 66 -3.76 -0.12 -6.30
CA TYR A 66 -3.85 -1.10 -7.37
C TYR A 66 -2.46 -1.62 -7.74
N PRO A 67 -2.35 -2.89 -8.16
CA PRO A 67 -1.06 -3.47 -8.52
C PRO A 67 -0.46 -2.74 -9.73
N PRO A 68 0.88 -2.64 -9.82
CA PRO A 68 1.53 -2.18 -11.05
C PRO A 68 1.10 -3.07 -12.21
N GLN A 69 0.93 -2.49 -13.39
CA GLN A 69 0.61 -3.27 -14.57
C GLN A 69 1.80 -4.19 -14.86
N LYS A 70 1.64 -5.50 -14.64
CA LYS A 70 2.61 -6.47 -15.15
C LYS A 70 2.65 -6.30 -16.67
N PRO A 71 3.84 -6.23 -17.30
CA PRO A 71 3.93 -6.33 -18.75
C PRO A 71 3.08 -7.53 -19.17
N ARG A 72 2.11 -7.31 -20.06
CA ARG A 72 1.34 -8.43 -20.60
C ARG A 72 2.35 -9.44 -21.13
N PRO A 73 2.24 -10.74 -20.79
CA PRO A 73 3.06 -11.73 -21.46
C PRO A 73 2.77 -11.59 -22.96
N PHE A 74 3.74 -11.07 -23.70
CA PHE A 74 3.67 -11.07 -25.15
C PHE A 74 3.81 -12.54 -25.55
N ILE A 75 2.74 -13.11 -26.08
CA ILE A 75 2.83 -14.38 -26.78
C ILE A 75 3.49 -14.03 -28.11
N ASN A 76 4.81 -14.19 -28.17
CA ASN A 76 5.52 -14.14 -29.45
C ASN A 76 5.12 -15.41 -30.21
N ALA A 77 4.18 -15.30 -31.15
CA ALA A 77 3.98 -16.33 -32.15
C ALA A 77 5.16 -16.24 -33.14
N GLN A 78 6.04 -17.24 -33.11
CA GLN A 78 7.00 -17.49 -34.19
C GLN A 78 6.36 -18.32 -35.29
#